data_AF-F8MRK6-F1
#
_entry.id   AF-F8MRK6-F1
#
_cell.length_a   1.000
_cell.length_b   1.000
_cell.length_c   1.000
_cell.angle_alpha   90.00
_cell.angle_beta   90.00
_cell.angle_gamma   90.00
#
_symmetry.space_group_name_H-M   'P 1'
#
loop_
_entity.id
_entity.type
_entity.pdbx_description
1 polymer ?
#
loop_
_entity_poly.entity_id
_entity_poly.type
_entity_poly.pdbx_seq_one_letter_code
_entity_poly.pdbx_strand_id
1 'polypeptide(L)'
;MAPTTSASVLTGKEESRNDQELKPDTRAETYSQLHVETVSGINLTAAAFVAGAASSTAAGLVLSGLSWPWLISLVITVGIVLVTFIVYRHFEMIRRRQKPGGSWLIPSNTPQPNAAGTQVPNTTSLPAIYFTYILGSGGHTAEMIETIKQSFRGQANIHRRYIISIGDTSSLAKARLLEATIKDAYPGEDARAGTSDIFLIRRARKVHQPLYTAPFTCLISAFHAANALTRMPNPRSTEDHGKGFRYPHVIVTNGPANGFIVCFVAHLLKIFYLVPENRAKMVYIETWARSKTMSLTGKLFLKTGIADVVGVQHESLARIFKGSQYIGPVSAGFLQR
;
A
#
# COMPACT_ATOMS: atom_id res chain seq x y z
N MET A 1 3.37 -53.34 -52.06
CA MET A 1 4.21 -52.54 -52.96
C MET A 1 3.29 -51.81 -53.91
N ALA A 2 3.05 -50.52 -53.66
CA ALA A 2 2.24 -49.65 -54.51
C ALA A 2 3.13 -48.98 -55.57
N PRO A 3 2.62 -48.72 -56.79
CA PRO A 3 3.32 -47.91 -57.78
C PRO A 3 2.94 -46.43 -57.66
N THR A 4 3.89 -45.55 -57.94
CA THR A 4 3.77 -44.09 -57.94
C THR A 4 3.76 -43.52 -59.37
N THR A 5 2.78 -42.67 -59.62
CA THR A 5 2.64 -41.67 -60.71
C THR A 5 1.71 -40.60 -60.09
N SER A 6 1.89 -39.28 -60.15
CA SER A 6 2.33 -38.41 -61.24
C SER A 6 2.67 -37.02 -60.67
N ALA A 7 3.30 -36.19 -61.49
CA ALA A 7 3.63 -34.78 -61.26
C ALA A 7 2.42 -33.83 -61.13
N SER A 8 2.58 -32.68 -60.46
CA SER A 8 2.63 -31.35 -61.13
C SER A 8 2.79 -30.17 -60.15
N VAL A 9 3.75 -29.29 -60.47
CA VAL A 9 3.72 -27.81 -60.45
C VAL A 9 2.52 -27.14 -59.78
N LEU A 10 2.78 -26.24 -58.83
CA LEU A 10 2.17 -24.90 -58.77
C LEU A 10 3.07 -23.92 -57.98
N THR A 11 3.44 -22.87 -58.70
CA THR A 11 4.11 -21.62 -58.31
C THR A 11 3.38 -20.82 -57.24
N GLY A 12 4.11 -20.12 -56.36
CA GLY A 12 3.51 -19.09 -55.51
C GLY A 12 4.41 -18.42 -54.48
N LYS A 13 5.09 -17.35 -54.90
CA LYS A 13 5.37 -16.12 -54.14
C LYS A 13 6.39 -16.19 -52.98
N GLU A 14 7.62 -15.74 -53.28
CA GLU A 14 8.53 -15.15 -52.29
C GLU A 14 7.86 -13.91 -51.67
N GLU A 15 7.76 -13.89 -50.35
CA GLU A 15 7.45 -12.68 -49.58
C GLU A 15 8.49 -12.54 -48.47
N SER A 16 9.16 -11.39 -48.48
CA SER A 16 10.35 -11.03 -47.71
C SER A 16 10.14 -11.15 -46.20
N ARG A 17 11.05 -11.86 -45.54
CA ARG A 17 11.21 -11.91 -44.09
C ARG A 17 11.67 -10.52 -43.61
N ASN A 18 10.74 -9.74 -43.07
CA ASN A 18 11.07 -8.54 -42.31
C ASN A 18 11.60 -8.98 -40.94
N ASP A 19 12.91 -8.84 -40.73
CA ASP A 19 13.53 -8.89 -39.41
C ASP A 19 13.10 -7.64 -38.64
N GLN A 20 11.98 -7.75 -37.93
CA GLN A 20 11.50 -6.70 -37.04
C GLN A 20 12.34 -6.77 -35.75
N GLU A 21 13.41 -5.99 -35.76
CA GLU A 21 14.27 -5.68 -34.62
C GLU A 21 13.41 -5.38 -33.38
N LEU A 22 13.48 -6.27 -32.39
CA LEU A 22 12.75 -6.18 -31.13
C LEU A 22 13.27 -4.96 -30.35
N LYS A 23 12.63 -3.81 -30.55
CA LYS A 23 12.97 -2.56 -29.86
C LYS A 23 12.89 -2.80 -28.34
N PRO A 24 13.97 -2.55 -27.57
CA PRO A 24 13.96 -2.78 -26.14
C PRO A 24 12.86 -1.93 -25.48
N ASP A 25 12.15 -2.53 -24.53
CA ASP A 25 11.11 -1.86 -23.75
C ASP A 25 11.74 -0.76 -22.90
N THR A 26 11.81 0.43 -23.48
CA THR A 26 12.32 1.67 -22.87
C THR A 26 11.73 1.94 -21.48
N ARG A 27 10.54 1.41 -21.18
CA ARG A 27 9.93 1.51 -19.85
C ARG A 27 10.62 0.62 -18.84
N ALA A 28 10.97 -0.62 -19.21
CA ALA A 28 11.72 -1.55 -18.36
C ALA A 28 13.13 -1.03 -18.07
N GLU A 29 13.80 -0.44 -19.07
CA GLU A 29 15.10 0.22 -18.89
C GLU A 29 15.00 1.44 -17.97
N THR A 30 13.99 2.27 -18.16
CA THR A 30 13.72 3.43 -17.29
C THR A 30 13.46 2.98 -15.85
N TYR A 31 12.68 1.91 -15.63
CA TYR A 31 12.47 1.34 -14.29
C TYR A 31 13.76 0.78 -13.70
N SER A 32 14.60 0.13 -14.50
CA SER A 32 15.86 -0.44 -14.04
C SER A 32 16.85 0.66 -13.63
N GLN A 33 16.99 1.74 -14.41
CA GLN A 33 17.88 2.85 -14.08
C GLN A 33 17.40 3.63 -12.86
N LEU A 34 16.10 3.93 -12.75
CA LEU A 34 15.51 4.53 -11.55
C LEU A 34 15.74 3.64 -10.32
N HIS A 35 15.64 2.31 -10.47
CA HIS A 35 15.88 1.38 -9.39
C HIS A 35 17.36 1.32 -8.99
N VAL A 36 18.30 1.42 -9.93
CA VAL A 36 19.74 1.43 -9.67
C VAL A 36 20.18 2.73 -8.98
N GLU A 37 19.74 3.91 -9.47
CA GLU A 37 20.05 5.20 -8.83
C GLU A 37 19.42 5.33 -7.43
N THR A 38 18.21 4.79 -7.26
CA THR A 38 17.55 4.78 -5.96
C THR A 38 18.30 3.87 -4.99
N VAL A 39 18.72 2.67 -5.42
CA VAL A 39 19.48 1.73 -4.58
C VAL A 39 20.87 2.29 -4.24
N SER A 40 21.56 2.95 -5.18
CA SER A 40 22.89 3.52 -4.92
C SER A 40 22.86 4.69 -3.92
N GLY A 41 21.89 5.61 -4.06
CA GLY A 41 21.70 6.73 -3.11
C GLY A 41 21.23 6.26 -1.72
N ILE A 42 20.42 5.20 -1.67
CA ILE A 42 19.97 4.57 -0.42
C ILE A 42 21.15 3.90 0.31
N ASN A 43 21.96 3.14 -0.42
CA ASN A 43 23.13 2.47 0.16
C ASN A 43 24.15 3.49 0.70
N LEU A 44 24.34 4.61 0.00
CA LEU A 44 25.27 5.66 0.46
C LEU A 44 24.76 6.41 1.70
N THR A 45 23.48 6.78 1.74
CA THR A 45 22.90 7.48 2.90
C THR A 45 22.78 6.55 4.12
N ALA A 46 22.36 5.30 3.92
CA ALA A 46 22.36 4.29 4.96
C ALA A 46 23.77 3.99 5.45
N ALA A 47 24.76 3.85 4.56
CA ALA A 47 26.16 3.60 4.93
C ALA A 47 26.76 4.78 5.70
N ALA A 48 26.52 6.02 5.29
CA ALA A 48 27.00 7.20 6.01
C ALA A 48 26.40 7.30 7.41
N PHE A 49 25.13 6.94 7.56
CA PHE A 49 24.46 6.95 8.86
C PHE A 49 24.94 5.80 9.76
N VAL A 50 25.11 4.61 9.22
CA VAL A 50 25.68 3.45 9.93
C VAL A 50 27.13 3.73 10.33
N ALA A 51 27.93 4.35 9.46
CA ALA A 51 29.30 4.75 9.78
C ALA A 51 29.34 5.82 10.88
N GLY A 52 28.45 6.82 10.83
CA GLY A 52 28.31 7.83 11.87
C GLY A 52 27.87 7.25 13.22
N ALA A 53 26.91 6.32 13.20
CA ALA A 53 26.45 5.62 14.40
C ALA A 53 27.50 4.64 14.96
N ALA A 54 28.23 3.94 14.10
CA ALA A 54 29.32 3.06 14.49
C ALA A 54 30.48 3.85 15.10
N SER A 55 30.81 5.02 14.54
CA SER A 55 31.86 5.90 15.06
C SER A 55 31.50 6.47 16.43
N SER A 56 30.23 6.88 16.64
CA SER A 56 29.77 7.38 17.95
C SER A 56 29.65 6.27 18.99
N THR A 57 29.26 5.06 18.58
CA THR A 57 29.19 3.89 19.46
C THR A 57 30.58 3.37 19.81
N ALA A 58 31.53 3.37 18.87
CA ALA A 58 32.93 3.00 19.13
C ALA A 58 33.60 4.00 20.08
N ALA A 59 33.38 5.30 19.89
CA ALA A 59 33.84 6.32 20.83
C ALA A 59 33.21 6.13 22.24
N GLY A 60 31.91 5.82 22.31
CA GLY A 60 31.24 5.54 23.59
C GLY A 60 31.70 4.25 24.28
N LEU A 61 32.03 3.19 23.52
CA LEU A 61 32.55 1.92 24.05
C LEU A 61 34.00 2.05 24.52
N VAL A 62 34.86 2.77 23.80
CA VAL A 62 36.24 3.05 24.23
C VAL A 62 36.24 3.90 25.51
N LEU A 63 35.21 4.73 25.70
CA LEU A 63 35.01 5.54 26.91
C LEU A 63 34.18 4.83 28.00
N SER A 64 33.63 3.63 27.74
CA SER A 64 32.74 2.90 28.65
C SER A 64 33.42 2.30 29.89
N GLY A 65 34.75 2.42 29.99
CA GLY A 65 35.47 2.26 31.25
C GLY A 65 35.20 3.38 32.26
N LEU A 66 34.52 4.46 31.86
CA LEU A 66 34.23 5.63 32.68
C LEU A 66 32.72 5.82 32.88
N SER A 67 32.33 5.88 34.16
CA SER A 67 31.16 6.53 34.77
C SER A 67 29.81 6.64 34.01
N TRP A 68 28.71 6.42 34.75
CA TRP A 68 27.31 6.55 34.30
C TRP A 68 26.97 7.76 33.38
N PRO A 69 27.58 8.96 33.52
CA PRO A 69 27.36 10.08 32.61
C PRO A 69 27.71 9.81 31.14
N TRP A 70 28.74 8.99 30.85
CA TRP A 70 29.12 8.67 29.46
C TRP A 70 28.10 7.74 28.79
N LEU A 71 27.52 6.81 29.55
CA LEU A 71 26.42 5.96 29.06
C LEU A 71 25.19 6.80 28.74
N ILE A 72 24.84 7.77 29.59
CA ILE A 72 23.74 8.71 29.32
C ILE A 72 24.03 9.53 28.05
N SER A 73 25.24 10.08 27.92
CA SER A 73 25.66 10.86 26.76
C SER A 73 25.59 10.05 25.45
N LEU A 74 26.01 8.78 25.49
CA LEU A 74 25.91 7.87 24.35
C LEU A 74 24.46 7.62 23.95
N VAL A 75 23.58 7.32 24.91
CA VAL A 75 22.15 7.09 24.63
C VAL A 75 21.49 8.33 24.03
N ILE A 76 21.79 9.52 24.56
CA ILE A 76 21.28 10.79 24.02
C ILE A 76 21.78 11.00 22.59
N THR A 77 23.08 10.79 22.35
CA THR A 77 23.69 10.98 21.03
C THR A 77 23.07 10.03 20.00
N VAL A 78 22.95 8.74 20.32
CA VAL A 78 22.28 7.75 19.46
C VAL A 78 20.83 8.14 19.22
N GLY A 79 20.12 8.62 20.25
CA GLY A 79 18.75 9.11 20.14
C GLY A 79 18.61 10.30 19.17
N ILE A 80 19.48 11.31 19.28
CA ILE A 80 19.49 12.49 18.40
C ILE A 80 19.78 12.09 16.96
N VAL A 81 20.77 11.22 16.77
CA VAL A 81 21.17 10.69 15.46
C VAL A 81 19.96 9.96 14.84
N LEU A 82 19.32 9.05 15.58
CA LEU A 82 18.13 8.32 15.14
C LEU A 82 16.97 9.25 14.78
N VAL A 83 16.64 10.23 15.62
CA VAL A 83 15.56 11.20 15.36
C VAL A 83 15.87 12.01 14.10
N THR A 84 17.10 12.50 13.97
CA THR A 84 17.54 13.26 12.78
C THR A 84 17.36 12.43 11.51
N PHE A 85 17.72 11.13 11.53
CA PHE A 85 17.51 10.23 10.40
C PHE A 85 16.04 10.02 10.07
N ILE A 86 15.20 9.74 11.08
CA ILE A 86 13.75 9.56 10.89
C ILE A 86 13.14 10.79 10.24
N VAL A 87 13.49 11.98 10.75
CA VAL A 87 12.99 13.26 10.24
C VAL A 87 13.49 13.50 8.81
N TYR A 88 14.79 13.34 8.57
CA TYR A 88 15.38 13.49 7.23
C TYR A 88 14.68 12.59 6.20
N ARG A 89 14.58 11.28 6.49
CA ARG A 89 13.95 10.30 5.60
C ARG A 89 12.46 10.56 5.42
N HIS A 90 11.75 10.96 6.47
CA HIS A 90 10.34 11.33 6.39
C HIS A 90 10.12 12.48 5.40
N PHE A 91 10.89 13.57 5.53
CA PHE A 91 10.79 14.71 4.62
C PHE A 91 11.30 14.40 3.21
N GLU A 92 12.33 13.58 3.08
CA GLU A 92 12.83 13.13 1.79
C GLU A 92 11.75 12.39 1.00
N MET A 93 11.05 11.44 1.64
CA MET A 93 9.94 10.72 1.01
C MET A 93 8.79 11.66 0.63
N ILE A 94 8.41 12.60 1.50
CA ILE A 94 7.36 13.58 1.18
C ILE A 94 7.77 14.46 0.00
N ARG A 95 9.03 14.94 -0.03
CA ARG A 95 9.54 15.77 -1.13
C ARG A 95 9.59 14.99 -2.44
N ARG A 96 10.01 13.72 -2.42
CA ARG A 96 10.02 12.83 -3.60
C ARG A 96 8.61 12.64 -4.18
N ARG A 97 7.58 12.53 -3.33
CA ARG A 97 6.16 12.46 -3.76
C ARG A 97 5.67 13.73 -4.46
N GLN A 98 6.15 14.90 -4.05
CA GLN A 98 5.74 16.19 -4.61
C GLN A 98 6.40 16.54 -5.95
N LYS A 99 7.47 15.84 -6.35
CA LYS A 99 8.12 16.07 -7.65
C LYS A 99 7.19 15.68 -8.81
N PRO A 100 7.27 16.34 -9.97
CA PRO A 100 6.55 15.92 -11.18
C PRO A 100 6.86 14.46 -11.52
N GLY A 101 5.82 13.63 -11.71
CA GLY A 101 5.95 12.18 -11.87
C GLY A 101 5.99 11.37 -10.56
N GLY A 102 6.11 12.01 -9.40
CA GLY A 102 6.04 11.39 -8.06
C GLY A 102 4.61 11.26 -7.51
N SER A 103 3.70 12.13 -7.94
CA SER A 103 2.26 12.01 -7.66
C SER A 103 1.65 10.97 -8.60
N TRP A 104 1.31 9.81 -8.05
CA TRP A 104 0.69 8.70 -8.78
C TRP A 104 -0.75 9.00 -9.23
N LEU A 105 -1.38 10.02 -8.66
CA LEU A 105 -2.69 10.49 -9.07
C LEU A 105 -2.50 11.59 -10.09
N ILE A 106 -2.82 11.29 -11.34
CA ILE A 106 -3.01 12.29 -12.39
C ILE A 106 -4.15 13.19 -11.87
N PRO A 107 -3.91 14.49 -11.62
CA PRO A 107 -5.00 15.41 -11.34
C PRO A 107 -5.88 15.40 -12.58
N SER A 108 -7.10 14.88 -12.48
CA SER A 108 -8.11 14.99 -13.54
C SER A 108 -8.59 16.44 -13.62
N ASN A 109 -7.70 17.35 -14.03
CA ASN A 109 -8.03 18.75 -14.34
C ASN A 109 -8.30 18.96 -15.84
N THR A 110 -8.13 17.93 -16.68
CA THR A 110 -8.69 17.95 -18.04
C THR A 110 -10.18 17.62 -17.95
N PRO A 111 -11.09 18.53 -18.36
CA PRO A 111 -12.50 18.21 -18.51
C PRO A 111 -12.60 17.12 -19.57
N GLN A 112 -12.77 15.86 -19.15
CA GLN A 112 -13.14 14.79 -20.06
C GLN A 112 -14.58 15.05 -20.52
N PRO A 113 -14.84 15.19 -21.84
CA PRO A 113 -16.17 15.55 -22.33
C PRO A 113 -17.27 14.50 -22.06
N ASN A 114 -16.96 13.33 -21.47
CA ASN A 114 -17.89 12.20 -21.32
C ASN A 114 -17.76 11.46 -19.96
N ALA A 115 -17.57 12.19 -18.84
CA ALA A 115 -17.37 11.60 -17.51
C ALA A 115 -18.68 11.13 -16.81
N ALA A 116 -19.48 10.30 -17.49
CA ALA A 116 -20.61 9.58 -16.89
C ALA A 116 -20.21 8.19 -16.33
N GLY A 117 -18.91 7.91 -16.20
CA GLY A 117 -18.41 6.68 -15.59
C GLY A 117 -17.03 6.89 -15.01
N THR A 118 -16.93 6.89 -13.68
CA THR A 118 -15.67 6.95 -12.93
C THR A 118 -14.81 5.75 -13.33
N GLN A 119 -13.89 5.91 -14.28
CA GLN A 119 -13.03 4.82 -14.74
C GLN A 119 -12.02 4.49 -13.64
N VAL A 120 -12.32 3.44 -12.86
CA VAL A 120 -11.36 2.75 -12.00
C VAL A 120 -10.16 2.34 -12.87
N PRO A 121 -8.91 2.55 -12.45
CA PRO A 121 -7.73 2.19 -13.24
C PRO A 121 -7.80 0.73 -13.68
N ASN A 122 -7.55 0.45 -14.96
CA ASN A 122 -7.54 -0.94 -15.46
C ASN A 122 -6.32 -1.67 -14.88
N THR A 123 -6.56 -2.54 -13.90
CA THR A 123 -5.51 -3.28 -13.21
C THR A 123 -5.23 -4.65 -13.84
N THR A 124 -6.02 -5.07 -14.84
CA THR A 124 -6.02 -6.44 -15.38
C THR A 124 -4.69 -6.82 -16.04
N SER A 125 -3.91 -5.84 -16.50
CA SER A 125 -2.58 -6.04 -17.10
C SER A 125 -1.43 -6.17 -16.08
N LEU A 126 -1.68 -5.92 -14.79
CA LEU A 126 -0.64 -5.97 -13.78
C LEU A 126 -0.27 -7.41 -13.41
N PRO A 127 1.02 -7.74 -13.21
CA PRO A 127 1.45 -9.10 -12.91
C PRO A 127 0.99 -9.58 -11.52
N ALA A 128 0.89 -8.66 -10.55
CA ALA A 128 0.51 -8.96 -9.17
C ALA A 128 -0.10 -7.73 -8.50
N ILE A 129 -1.13 -7.94 -7.67
CA ILE A 129 -1.78 -6.88 -6.91
C ILE A 129 -2.11 -7.38 -5.52
N TYR A 130 -1.59 -6.70 -4.50
CA TYR A 130 -1.85 -7.03 -3.11
C TYR A 130 -2.43 -5.82 -2.38
N PHE A 131 -3.73 -5.90 -2.07
CA PHE A 131 -4.43 -4.95 -1.22
C PHE A 131 -4.45 -5.40 0.23
N THR A 132 -4.25 -4.46 1.15
CA THR A 132 -4.50 -4.66 2.58
C THR A 132 -5.57 -3.67 3.03
N TYR A 133 -6.70 -4.18 3.50
CA TYR A 133 -7.81 -3.40 4.01
C TYR A 133 -7.84 -3.46 5.53
N ILE A 134 -7.87 -2.31 6.18
CA ILE A 134 -8.01 -2.23 7.64
C ILE A 134 -9.47 -1.96 7.96
N LEU A 135 -10.14 -2.96 8.54
CA LEU A 135 -11.56 -2.89 8.87
C LEU A 135 -11.75 -2.32 10.28
N GLY A 136 -12.48 -1.20 10.37
CA GLY A 136 -12.90 -0.61 11.64
C GLY A 136 -14.26 -1.12 12.10
N SER A 137 -14.49 -1.32 13.40
CA SER A 137 -15.75 -1.87 13.91
C SER A 137 -16.99 -1.04 13.54
N GLY A 138 -18.10 -1.71 13.25
CA GLY A 138 -19.41 -1.07 13.03
C GLY A 138 -19.59 -0.46 11.63
N GLY A 139 -19.95 0.83 11.58
CA GLY A 139 -20.23 1.56 10.33
C GLY A 139 -19.01 1.64 9.40
N HIS A 140 -17.80 1.81 9.94
CA HIS A 140 -16.57 1.86 9.14
C HIS A 140 -16.36 0.58 8.32
N THR A 141 -16.62 -0.61 8.88
CA THR A 141 -16.50 -1.86 8.11
C THR A 141 -17.51 -1.90 6.98
N ALA A 142 -18.76 -1.47 7.21
CA ALA A 142 -19.77 -1.45 6.15
C ALA A 142 -19.34 -0.55 4.99
N GLU A 143 -18.89 0.66 5.28
CA GLU A 143 -18.41 1.62 4.27
C GLU A 143 -17.19 1.08 3.50
N MET A 144 -16.25 0.44 4.19
CA MET A 144 -15.07 -0.16 3.55
C MET A 144 -15.47 -1.32 2.63
N ILE A 145 -16.38 -2.19 3.07
CA ILE A 145 -16.86 -3.32 2.26
C ILE A 145 -17.55 -2.83 0.98
N GLU A 146 -18.40 -1.81 1.07
CA GLU A 146 -19.04 -1.24 -0.12
C GLU A 146 -18.02 -0.58 -1.05
N THR A 147 -17.02 0.11 -0.50
CA THR A 147 -15.92 0.66 -1.29
C THR A 147 -15.16 -0.44 -2.04
N ILE A 148 -14.92 -1.58 -1.40
CA ILE A 148 -14.26 -2.73 -2.02
C ILE A 148 -15.13 -3.31 -3.14
N LYS A 149 -16.43 -3.52 -2.91
CA LYS A 149 -17.35 -4.06 -3.93
C LYS A 149 -17.35 -3.22 -5.21
N GLN A 150 -17.33 -1.90 -5.10
CA GLN A 150 -17.37 -0.99 -6.25
C GLN A 150 -16.05 -0.91 -7.01
N SER A 151 -14.94 -0.94 -6.27
CA SER A 151 -13.59 -0.88 -6.83
C SER A 151 -13.06 -2.22 -7.33
N PHE A 152 -13.68 -3.33 -6.92
CA PHE A 152 -13.21 -4.67 -7.26
C PHE A 152 -13.31 -4.95 -8.77
N ARG A 153 -12.23 -5.49 -9.33
CA ARG A 153 -12.15 -6.00 -10.69
C ARG A 153 -11.49 -7.38 -10.64
N GLY A 154 -12.17 -8.38 -11.20
CA GLY A 154 -11.70 -9.77 -11.14
C GLY A 154 -10.41 -9.98 -11.93
N GLN A 155 -9.41 -10.60 -11.31
CA GLN A 155 -8.09 -10.87 -11.89
C GLN A 155 -7.41 -12.05 -11.18
N ALA A 156 -6.71 -12.91 -11.93
CA ALA A 156 -6.00 -14.08 -11.40
C ALA A 156 -5.01 -13.76 -10.26
N ASN A 157 -4.29 -12.64 -10.40
CA ASN A 157 -3.17 -12.29 -9.53
C ASN A 157 -3.50 -11.18 -8.52
N ILE A 158 -4.73 -11.17 -8.01
CA ILE A 158 -5.13 -10.29 -6.91
C ILE A 158 -5.11 -11.03 -5.56
N HIS A 159 -4.60 -10.37 -4.54
CA HIS A 159 -4.66 -10.82 -3.15
C HIS A 159 -5.21 -9.71 -2.26
N ARG A 160 -6.10 -10.06 -1.33
CA ARG A 160 -6.71 -9.13 -0.37
C ARG A 160 -6.51 -9.61 1.07
N ARG A 161 -5.77 -8.83 1.86
CA ARG A 161 -5.63 -9.04 3.30
C ARG A 161 -6.59 -8.17 4.07
N TYR A 162 -7.39 -8.76 4.95
CA TYR A 162 -8.25 -8.04 5.87
C TYR A 162 -7.63 -8.00 7.26
N ILE A 163 -7.22 -6.81 7.69
CA ILE A 163 -6.76 -6.56 9.05
C ILE A 163 -7.97 -6.21 9.92
N ILE A 164 -8.25 -7.05 10.91
CA ILE A 164 -9.43 -6.93 11.78
C ILE A 164 -9.00 -6.92 13.25
N SER A 165 -9.72 -6.19 14.09
CA SER A 165 -9.46 -6.20 15.54
C SER A 165 -9.87 -7.53 16.18
N ILE A 166 -9.04 -8.05 17.08
CA ILE A 166 -9.40 -9.20 17.92
C ILE A 166 -10.69 -8.88 18.70
N GLY A 167 -11.66 -9.80 18.62
CA GLY A 167 -12.98 -9.67 19.26
C GLY A 167 -14.05 -8.97 18.41
N ASP A 168 -13.70 -8.47 17.21
CA ASP A 168 -14.68 -7.90 16.28
C ASP A 168 -15.26 -8.98 15.34
N THR A 169 -16.16 -9.79 15.89
CA THR A 169 -16.80 -10.91 15.18
C THR A 169 -17.73 -10.43 14.06
N SER A 170 -18.35 -9.24 14.22
CA SER A 170 -19.21 -8.65 13.20
C SER A 170 -18.41 -8.30 11.95
N SER A 171 -17.28 -7.61 12.10
CA SER A 171 -16.44 -7.25 10.95
C SER A 171 -15.81 -8.48 10.30
N LEU A 172 -15.44 -9.49 11.10
CA LEU A 172 -14.98 -10.79 10.60
C LEU A 172 -16.03 -11.50 9.74
N ALA A 173 -17.27 -11.57 10.20
CA ALA A 173 -18.37 -12.20 9.47
C ALA A 173 -18.65 -11.46 8.15
N LYS A 174 -18.66 -10.12 8.18
CA LYS A 174 -18.89 -9.31 6.97
C LYS A 174 -17.76 -9.46 5.94
N ALA A 175 -16.50 -9.56 6.38
CA ALA A 175 -15.37 -9.80 5.48
C ALA A 175 -15.48 -11.17 4.79
N ARG A 176 -15.85 -12.21 5.53
CA ARG A 176 -16.08 -13.55 4.96
C ARG A 176 -17.25 -13.57 3.98
N LEU A 177 -18.34 -12.88 4.31
CA LEU A 177 -19.50 -12.75 3.43
C LEU A 177 -19.16 -12.01 2.12
N LEU A 178 -18.34 -10.96 2.20
CA LEU A 178 -17.85 -10.25 1.02
C LEU A 178 -17.06 -11.17 0.10
N GLU A 179 -16.12 -11.95 0.64
CA GLU A 179 -15.32 -12.88 -0.16
C GLU A 179 -16.15 -14.03 -0.75
N ALA A 180 -17.15 -14.53 -0.02
CA ALA A 180 -18.13 -15.47 -0.57
C ALA A 180 -18.90 -14.84 -1.74
N THR A 181 -19.38 -13.60 -1.57
CA THR A 181 -20.10 -12.87 -2.65
C THR A 181 -19.20 -12.64 -3.88
N ILE A 182 -17.92 -12.34 -3.66
CA ILE A 182 -16.94 -12.18 -4.74
C ILE A 182 -16.73 -13.52 -5.46
N LYS A 183 -16.62 -14.63 -4.73
CA LYS A 183 -16.47 -15.96 -5.33
C LYS A 183 -17.72 -16.36 -6.13
N ASP A 184 -18.90 -16.15 -5.57
CA ASP A 184 -20.19 -16.46 -6.20
C ASP A 184 -20.44 -15.64 -7.47
N ALA A 185 -19.86 -14.44 -7.57
CA ALA A 185 -19.95 -13.59 -8.75
C ALA A 185 -19.11 -14.11 -9.95
N TYR A 186 -18.18 -15.04 -9.73
CA TYR A 186 -17.33 -15.64 -10.78
C TYR A 186 -17.39 -17.18 -10.73
N PRO A 187 -18.57 -17.79 -10.97
CA PRO A 187 -18.72 -19.24 -10.88
C PRO A 187 -17.85 -19.94 -11.93
N GLY A 188 -17.02 -20.89 -11.49
CA GLY A 188 -16.11 -21.64 -12.37
C GLY A 188 -14.82 -20.90 -12.75
N GLU A 189 -14.66 -19.63 -12.37
CA GLU A 189 -13.46 -18.82 -12.60
C GLU A 189 -12.84 -18.36 -11.26
N ASP A 190 -12.62 -19.32 -10.34
CA ASP A 190 -12.06 -19.07 -9.00
C ASP A 190 -10.75 -18.24 -9.03
N ALA A 191 -9.96 -18.39 -10.10
CA ALA A 191 -8.78 -17.57 -10.33
C ALA A 191 -9.11 -16.07 -10.35
N ARG A 192 -10.19 -15.63 -11.02
CA ARG A 192 -10.55 -14.21 -11.14
C ARG A 192 -11.07 -13.60 -9.86
N ALA A 193 -11.69 -14.39 -8.98
CA ALA A 193 -12.02 -13.94 -7.63
C ALA A 193 -10.73 -13.58 -6.85
N GLY A 194 -9.64 -14.28 -7.13
CA GLY A 194 -8.35 -14.10 -6.48
C GLY A 194 -8.31 -14.72 -5.09
N THR A 195 -7.29 -14.36 -4.31
CA THR A 195 -7.07 -14.93 -2.97
C THR A 195 -7.31 -13.90 -1.88
N SER A 196 -7.72 -14.37 -0.70
CA SER A 196 -7.92 -13.50 0.46
C SER A 196 -7.39 -14.14 1.74
N ASP A 197 -6.90 -13.33 2.66
CA ASP A 197 -6.59 -13.78 4.01
C ASP A 197 -7.06 -12.78 5.07
N ILE A 198 -7.16 -13.27 6.31
CA ILE A 198 -7.64 -12.47 7.44
C ILE A 198 -6.55 -12.48 8.50
N PHE A 199 -6.16 -11.29 8.93
CA PHE A 199 -5.14 -11.09 9.95
C PHE A 199 -5.72 -10.34 11.15
N LEU A 200 -5.64 -10.96 12.32
CA LEU A 200 -6.20 -10.39 13.55
C LEU A 200 -5.13 -9.58 14.30
N ILE A 201 -5.43 -8.32 14.58
CA ILE A 201 -4.56 -7.42 15.35
C ILE A 201 -5.22 -7.00 16.65
N ARG A 202 -4.43 -6.71 17.67
CA ARG A 202 -4.95 -6.12 18.90
C ARG A 202 -5.45 -4.70 18.62
N ARG A 203 -6.62 -4.36 19.18
CA ARG A 203 -7.15 -3.00 19.14
C ARG A 203 -6.20 -2.03 19.85
N ALA A 204 -5.83 -0.94 19.18
CA ALA A 204 -4.89 0.07 19.66
C ALA A 204 -5.38 0.76 20.96
N ARG A 205 -6.69 1.00 21.07
CA ARG A 205 -7.33 1.49 22.30
C ARG A 205 -8.70 0.85 22.48
N LYS A 206 -8.95 0.23 23.64
CA LYS A 206 -10.29 -0.25 24.01
C LYS A 206 -11.20 0.93 24.37
N VAL A 207 -12.52 0.73 24.22
CA VAL A 207 -13.50 1.70 24.73
C VAL A 207 -13.38 1.74 26.25
N HIS A 208 -13.46 2.92 26.86
CA HIS A 208 -13.26 3.16 28.29
C HIS A 208 -11.84 2.87 28.83
N GLN A 209 -10.86 2.63 27.95
CA GLN A 209 -9.47 2.53 28.39
C GLN A 209 -8.92 3.91 28.78
N PRO A 210 -8.27 4.04 29.95
CA PRO A 210 -7.68 5.31 30.35
C PRO A 210 -6.49 5.67 29.44
N LEU A 211 -6.34 6.96 29.15
CA LEU A 211 -5.39 7.47 28.14
C LEU A 211 -3.94 7.10 28.43
N TYR A 212 -3.53 6.99 29.69
CA TYR A 212 -2.15 6.65 30.06
C TYR A 212 -1.77 5.20 29.75
N THR A 213 -2.74 4.27 29.69
CA THR A 213 -2.47 2.87 29.27
C THR A 213 -2.52 2.70 27.76
N ALA A 214 -3.08 3.67 27.03
CA ALA A 214 -3.26 3.59 25.58
C ALA A 214 -1.94 3.45 24.80
N PRO A 215 -0.82 4.13 25.16
CA PRO A 215 0.46 3.93 24.50
C PRO A 215 0.93 2.47 24.48
N PHE A 216 0.76 1.74 25.59
CA PHE A 216 1.17 0.34 25.66
C PHE A 216 0.34 -0.56 24.74
N THR A 217 -0.98 -0.38 24.69
CA THR A 217 -1.83 -1.13 23.76
C THR A 217 -1.59 -0.74 22.30
N CYS A 218 -1.25 0.52 22.04
CA CYS A 218 -0.81 0.98 20.73
C CYS A 218 0.50 0.30 20.30
N LEU A 219 1.49 0.15 21.18
CA LEU A 219 2.76 -0.53 20.87
C LEU A 219 2.54 -2.01 20.52
N ILE A 220 1.68 -2.71 21.28
CA ILE A 220 1.32 -4.10 20.95
C ILE A 220 0.61 -4.15 19.59
N SER A 221 -0.32 -3.23 19.33
CA SER A 221 -1.00 -3.12 18.03
C SER A 221 -0.02 -2.86 16.89
N ALA A 222 1.01 -2.01 17.12
CA ALA A 222 2.05 -1.71 16.17
C ALA A 222 2.92 -2.94 15.85
N PHE A 223 3.29 -3.74 16.86
CA PHE A 223 4.00 -5.00 16.65
C PHE A 223 3.19 -5.99 15.81
N HIS A 224 1.89 -6.14 16.13
CA HIS A 224 0.98 -6.97 15.33
C HIS A 224 0.84 -6.44 13.90
N ALA A 225 0.79 -5.11 13.72
CA ALA A 225 0.73 -4.48 12.41
C ALA A 225 2.01 -4.73 11.60
N ALA A 226 3.20 -4.66 12.23
CA ALA A 226 4.46 -4.98 11.56
C ALA A 226 4.44 -6.42 11.04
N ASN A 227 4.06 -7.37 11.90
CA ASN A 227 3.91 -8.77 11.51
C ASN A 227 2.87 -8.96 10.37
N ALA A 228 1.75 -8.25 10.44
CA ALA A 228 0.71 -8.28 9.40
C ALA A 228 1.16 -7.70 8.05
N LEU A 229 2.16 -6.81 8.04
CA LEU A 229 2.65 -6.18 6.80
C LEU A 229 3.85 -6.91 6.21
N THR A 230 4.63 -7.64 7.01
CA THR A 230 5.83 -8.36 6.58
C THR A 230 5.61 -9.85 6.33
N ARG A 231 4.54 -10.43 6.89
CA ARG A 231 4.21 -11.85 6.68
C ARG A 231 3.57 -12.06 5.30
N MET A 232 4.13 -12.98 4.52
CA MET A 232 3.56 -13.36 3.23
C MET A 232 2.14 -13.93 3.38
N PRO A 233 1.22 -13.68 2.43
CA PRO A 233 -0.11 -14.27 2.47
C PRO A 233 -0.13 -15.75 2.12
N ASN A 234 -0.82 -16.54 2.96
CA ASN A 234 -1.15 -17.96 2.75
C ASN A 234 -2.63 -17.99 2.36
N PRO A 235 -3.08 -18.59 1.23
CA PRO A 235 -2.61 -19.83 0.57
C PRO A 235 -1.92 -19.68 -0.80
N ARG A 236 -1.18 -18.61 -1.05
CA ARG A 236 -0.61 -18.38 -2.39
C ARG A 236 0.59 -19.30 -2.66
N SER A 237 0.65 -19.93 -3.84
CA SER A 237 1.85 -20.61 -4.33
C SER A 237 3.00 -19.61 -4.47
N THR A 238 4.20 -20.01 -4.03
CA THR A 238 5.43 -19.20 -4.11
C THR A 238 6.04 -19.19 -5.51
N GLU A 239 5.52 -20.01 -6.44
CA GLU A 239 6.12 -20.26 -7.76
C GLU A 239 5.82 -19.12 -8.75
N ASP A 240 4.55 -18.76 -8.97
CA ASP A 240 4.16 -17.71 -9.92
C ASP A 240 3.98 -16.33 -9.27
N HIS A 241 4.85 -15.39 -9.66
CA HIS A 241 4.88 -14.00 -9.16
C HIS A 241 4.90 -13.88 -7.62
N GLY A 242 5.25 -14.95 -6.88
CA GLY A 242 5.18 -15.01 -5.42
C GLY A 242 5.98 -13.92 -4.72
N LYS A 243 7.15 -13.55 -5.27
CA LYS A 243 7.97 -12.42 -4.81
C LYS A 243 7.22 -11.09 -4.81
N GLY A 244 6.26 -10.93 -5.72
CA GLY A 244 5.40 -9.74 -5.83
C GLY A 244 4.52 -9.51 -4.61
N PHE A 245 4.16 -10.57 -3.88
CA PHE A 245 3.24 -10.54 -2.73
C PHE A 245 3.93 -10.45 -1.37
N ARG A 246 5.26 -10.30 -1.35
CA ARG A 246 6.02 -10.18 -0.09
C ARG A 246 5.55 -9.00 0.77
N TYR A 247 5.19 -7.89 0.13
CA TYR A 247 4.68 -6.70 0.79
C TYR A 247 3.40 -6.22 0.10
N PRO A 248 2.47 -5.60 0.85
CA PRO A 248 1.28 -5.01 0.26
C PRO A 248 1.67 -3.93 -0.76
N HIS A 249 0.91 -3.87 -1.85
CA HIS A 249 1.06 -2.79 -2.83
C HIS A 249 0.35 -1.54 -2.30
N VAL A 250 -0.88 -1.72 -1.82
CA VAL A 250 -1.74 -0.64 -1.32
C VAL A 250 -2.37 -1.06 0.01
N ILE A 251 -2.34 -0.15 0.97
CA ILE A 251 -2.97 -0.25 2.28
C ILE A 251 -4.11 0.77 2.28
N VAL A 252 -5.33 0.32 2.47
CA VAL A 252 -6.53 1.16 2.46
C VAL A 252 -7.16 1.17 3.85
N THR A 253 -7.48 2.36 4.37
CA THR A 253 -8.20 2.49 5.64
C THR A 253 -9.16 3.67 5.64
N ASN A 254 -10.31 3.47 6.26
CA ASN A 254 -11.27 4.51 6.62
C ASN A 254 -11.47 4.60 8.14
N GLY A 255 -10.75 3.77 8.89
CA GLY A 255 -11.01 3.51 10.30
C GLY A 255 -10.13 4.37 11.22
N PRO A 256 -10.59 4.65 12.45
CA PRO A 256 -9.79 5.33 13.45
C PRO A 256 -8.70 4.43 14.03
N ALA A 257 -7.79 5.03 14.81
CA ALA A 257 -6.77 4.39 15.64
C ALA A 257 -5.95 3.27 14.97
N ASN A 258 -6.46 2.04 14.87
CA ASN A 258 -5.78 0.92 14.19
C ASN A 258 -5.40 1.27 12.75
N GLY A 259 -6.30 1.93 12.01
CA GLY A 259 -6.00 2.39 10.65
C GLY A 259 -4.77 3.27 10.60
N PHE A 260 -4.71 4.25 11.50
CA PHE A 260 -3.55 5.11 11.64
C PHE A 260 -2.29 4.36 12.07
N ILE A 261 -2.37 3.48 13.08
CA ILE A 261 -1.22 2.72 13.58
C ILE A 261 -0.63 1.82 12.50
N VAL A 262 -1.46 1.12 11.71
CA VAL A 262 -0.97 0.25 10.64
C VAL A 262 -0.26 1.08 9.55
N CYS A 263 -0.83 2.21 9.13
CA CYS A 263 -0.17 3.11 8.19
C CYS A 263 1.11 3.72 8.76
N PHE A 264 1.11 4.10 10.05
CA PHE A 264 2.30 4.62 10.72
C PHE A 264 3.43 3.58 10.74
N VAL A 265 3.12 2.33 11.06
CA VAL A 265 4.10 1.23 11.01
C VAL A 265 4.58 0.99 9.58
N ALA A 266 3.69 0.97 8.59
CA ALA A 266 4.08 0.86 7.18
C ALA A 266 5.06 1.98 6.78
N HIS A 267 4.81 3.20 7.25
CA HIS A 267 5.69 4.35 7.01
C HIS A 267 7.05 4.20 7.70
N LEU A 268 7.08 3.73 8.95
CA LEU A 268 8.33 3.43 9.66
C LEU A 268 9.15 2.35 8.95
N LEU A 269 8.50 1.27 8.49
CA LEU A 269 9.16 0.21 7.74
C LEU A 269 9.81 0.75 6.44
N LYS A 270 9.20 1.76 5.80
CA LYS A 270 9.77 2.46 4.64
C LYS A 270 10.93 3.38 5.01
N ILE A 271 10.83 4.10 6.14
CA ILE A 271 11.93 4.95 6.66
C ILE A 271 13.21 4.11 6.85
N PHE A 272 13.08 2.92 7.42
CA PHE A 272 14.20 2.01 7.70
C PHE A 272 14.56 1.08 6.53
N TYR A 273 14.04 1.30 5.33
CA TYR A 273 14.33 0.48 4.14
C TYR A 273 13.96 -1.00 4.24
N LEU A 274 13.12 -1.38 5.22
CA LEU A 274 12.62 -2.75 5.39
C LEU A 274 11.53 -3.08 4.37
N VAL A 275 10.85 -2.05 3.86
CA VAL A 275 9.85 -2.14 2.80
C VAL A 275 10.25 -1.17 1.66
N PRO A 276 10.27 -1.62 0.40
CA PRO A 276 10.55 -0.76 -0.74
C PRO A 276 9.59 0.44 -0.87
N GLU A 277 10.07 1.58 -1.38
CA GLU A 277 9.27 2.81 -1.47
C GLU A 277 8.06 2.70 -2.44
N ASN A 278 8.15 1.81 -3.43
CA ASN A 278 7.10 1.47 -4.38
C ASN A 278 6.03 0.52 -3.79
N ARG A 279 6.19 0.06 -2.54
CA ARG A 279 5.25 -0.77 -1.80
C ARG A 279 4.59 0.01 -0.66
N ALA A 280 3.59 -0.63 -0.07
CA ALA A 280 2.80 -0.14 1.06
C ALA A 280 2.31 1.29 0.85
N LYS A 281 1.71 1.57 -0.32
CA LYS A 281 1.09 2.87 -0.59
C LYS A 281 -0.14 3.02 0.29
N MET A 282 -0.21 4.10 1.05
CA MET A 282 -1.24 4.30 2.07
C MET A 282 -2.34 5.21 1.54
N VAL A 283 -3.55 4.67 1.44
CA VAL A 283 -4.75 5.37 1.00
C VAL A 283 -5.69 5.48 2.18
N TYR A 284 -5.94 6.70 2.62
CA TYR A 284 -6.95 7.01 3.61
C TYR A 284 -8.23 7.47 2.91
N ILE A 285 -9.38 6.95 3.33
CA ILE A 285 -10.70 7.35 2.80
C ILE A 285 -11.54 7.90 3.95
N GLU A 286 -11.85 9.19 3.90
CA GLU A 286 -12.82 9.82 4.79
C GLU A 286 -14.24 9.58 4.22
N THR A 287 -15.05 8.88 5.00
CA THR A 287 -16.35 8.36 4.57
C THR A 287 -17.54 9.26 4.91
N TRP A 288 -18.71 8.91 4.37
CA TRP A 288 -19.99 9.64 4.41
C TRP A 288 -20.47 10.10 5.79
N ALA A 289 -20.07 9.44 6.88
CA ALA A 289 -20.52 9.79 8.23
C ALA A 289 -20.12 11.21 8.70
N ARG A 290 -19.33 11.96 7.92
CA ARG A 290 -18.84 13.29 8.25
C ARG A 290 -18.95 14.27 7.07
N SER A 291 -20.02 15.06 7.04
CA SER A 291 -20.23 16.09 6.00
C SER A 291 -19.63 17.46 6.32
N LYS A 292 -19.45 17.80 7.61
CA LYS A 292 -19.04 19.15 8.04
C LYS A 292 -17.60 19.26 8.54
N THR A 293 -17.02 18.18 9.08
CA THR A 293 -15.68 18.22 9.67
C THR A 293 -14.92 16.93 9.38
N MET A 294 -13.64 17.07 9.02
CA MET A 294 -12.77 15.91 8.83
C MET A 294 -12.47 15.25 10.19
N SER A 295 -12.44 13.92 10.21
CA SER A 295 -12.03 13.16 11.39
C SER A 295 -10.63 13.55 11.88
N LEU A 296 -10.36 13.27 13.15
CA LEU A 296 -9.03 13.45 13.71
C LEU A 296 -7.96 12.65 12.94
N THR A 297 -8.30 11.43 12.51
CA THR A 297 -7.42 10.57 11.71
C THR A 297 -7.12 11.21 10.36
N GLY A 298 -8.12 11.71 9.64
CA GLY A 298 -7.93 12.41 8.36
C GLY A 298 -7.06 13.66 8.52
N LYS A 299 -7.32 14.48 9.55
CA LYS A 299 -6.48 15.64 9.88
C LYS A 299 -5.04 15.23 10.18
N LEU A 300 -4.84 14.11 10.89
CA LEU A 300 -3.52 13.61 11.21
C LEU A 300 -2.79 13.13 9.96
N PHE A 301 -3.44 12.42 9.05
CA PHE A 301 -2.85 12.02 7.77
C PHE A 301 -2.47 13.22 6.91
N LEU A 302 -3.31 14.25 6.84
CA LEU A 302 -2.97 15.48 6.11
C LEU A 302 -1.78 16.22 6.72
N LYS A 303 -1.76 16.37 8.05
CA LYS A 303 -0.68 17.11 8.74
C LYS A 303 0.65 16.37 8.72
N THR A 304 0.62 15.05 8.84
CA THR A 304 1.84 14.23 8.89
C THR A 304 2.35 13.87 7.50
N GLY A 305 1.51 13.90 6.46
CA GLY A 305 1.92 13.44 5.12
C GLY A 305 2.24 11.94 5.06
N ILE A 306 1.83 11.14 6.05
CA ILE A 306 2.08 9.68 6.07
C ILE A 306 1.33 9.00 4.92
N ALA A 307 0.03 9.31 4.79
CA ALA A 307 -0.79 8.80 3.71
C ALA A 307 -0.30 9.33 2.36
N ASP A 308 -0.15 8.45 1.39
CA ASP A 308 0.13 8.84 0.01
C ASP A 308 -1.09 9.53 -0.62
N VAL A 309 -2.30 9.10 -0.22
CA VAL A 309 -3.57 9.62 -0.73
C VAL A 309 -4.56 9.82 0.41
N VAL A 310 -5.15 11.00 0.48
CA VAL A 310 -6.27 11.31 1.38
C VAL A 310 -7.51 11.56 0.53
N GLY A 311 -8.35 10.55 0.43
CA GLY A 311 -9.63 10.57 -0.25
C GLY A 311 -10.75 11.08 0.63
N VAL A 312 -11.64 11.88 0.07
CA VAL A 312 -12.83 12.43 0.73
C VAL A 312 -14.04 12.23 -0.17
N GLN A 313 -15.12 11.68 0.38
CA GLN A 313 -16.34 11.40 -0.38
C GLN A 313 -17.29 12.60 -0.49
N HIS A 314 -17.16 13.60 0.37
CA HIS A 314 -17.98 14.82 0.34
C HIS A 314 -17.24 15.96 -0.36
N GLU A 315 -17.83 16.50 -1.42
CA GLU A 315 -17.16 17.50 -2.27
C GLU A 315 -16.83 18.78 -1.48
N SER A 316 -17.76 19.29 -0.67
CA SER A 316 -17.50 20.50 0.11
C SER A 316 -16.35 20.32 1.10
N LEU A 317 -16.16 19.11 1.62
CA LEU A 317 -15.09 18.81 2.57
C LEU A 317 -13.74 18.74 1.84
N ALA A 318 -13.70 18.17 0.64
CA ALA A 318 -12.51 18.16 -0.20
C ALA A 318 -12.06 19.59 -0.58
N ARG A 319 -13.00 20.50 -0.82
CA ARG A 319 -12.70 21.93 -1.09
C ARG A 319 -12.11 22.65 0.12
N ILE A 320 -12.55 22.31 1.33
CA ILE A 320 -12.05 22.94 2.58
C ILE A 320 -10.64 22.45 2.91
N PHE A 321 -10.38 21.15 2.77
CA PHE A 321 -9.11 20.53 3.15
C PHE A 321 -8.18 20.36 1.95
N LYS A 322 -7.41 21.41 1.64
CA LYS A 322 -6.36 21.39 0.60
C LYS A 322 -5.39 20.23 0.84
N GLY A 323 -5.19 19.38 -0.18
CA GLY A 323 -4.39 18.16 -0.10
C GLY A 323 -5.22 16.87 0.00
N SER A 324 -6.54 16.98 0.19
CA SER A 324 -7.46 15.86 0.01
C SER A 324 -8.06 15.83 -1.40
N GLN A 325 -8.47 14.64 -1.85
CA GLN A 325 -9.04 14.43 -3.18
C GLN A 325 -10.48 13.98 -3.10
N TYR A 326 -11.33 14.54 -3.95
CA TYR A 326 -12.72 14.12 -4.05
C TYR A 326 -12.82 12.79 -4.79
N ILE A 327 -13.34 11.75 -4.14
CA ILE A 327 -13.48 10.39 -4.70
C ILE A 327 -14.92 10.13 -5.18
N GLY A 328 -15.88 10.96 -4.79
CA GLY A 328 -17.29 10.78 -5.13
C GLY A 328 -18.08 9.94 -4.11
N PRO A 329 -19.42 9.91 -4.24
CA PRO A 329 -20.32 9.10 -3.42
C PRO A 329 -20.12 7.59 -3.63
N VAL A 330 -20.05 6.81 -2.55
CA VAL A 330 -20.27 5.35 -2.59
C VAL A 330 -21.75 5.06 -2.92
N SER A 331 -22.66 5.99 -2.66
CA SER A 331 -24.10 5.82 -2.88
C SER A 331 -24.58 6.09 -4.32
N ALA A 332 -23.71 6.37 -5.30
CA ALA A 332 -24.16 6.55 -6.69
C ALA A 332 -24.87 5.28 -7.24
N GLY A 333 -24.51 4.09 -6.75
CA GLY A 333 -25.24 2.85 -7.05
C GLY A 333 -26.50 2.61 -6.19
N PHE A 334 -26.73 3.39 -5.14
CA PHE A 334 -27.89 3.28 -4.23
C PHE A 334 -29.09 4.10 -4.72
N LEU A 335 -28.85 5.13 -5.54
CA LEU A 335 -29.90 6.03 -6.07
C LEU A 335 -30.22 5.77 -7.56
N GLN A 336 -29.64 4.74 -8.17
CA GLN A 336 -29.95 4.30 -9.53
C GLN A 336 -30.78 3.00 -9.59
N ARG A 337 -31.58 2.72 -8.55
CA ARG A 337 -32.65 1.73 -8.62
C ARG A 337 -34.00 2.41 -8.46
#